data_AF-A0A3A4XN09-F1
#
_entry.id   AF-A0A3A4XN09-F1
#
_cell.length_a   1.000
_cell.length_b   1.000
_cell.length_c   1.000
_cell.angle_alpha   90.00
_cell.angle_beta   90.00
_cell.angle_gamma   90.00
#
_symmetry.space_group_name_H-M   'P 1'
#
loop_
_entity.id
_entity.type
_entity.pdbx_description
1 polymer ?
#
loop_
_entity_poly.entity_id
_entity_poly.type
_entity_poly.pdbx_seq_one_letter_code
_entity_poly.pdbx_strand_id
1 'polypeptide(L)'
;MAHRYRITTPSKPAGLWNPDRQLTAAIAERDQFLERHPQYRELQQEIDRMLDKAGSAENRMAVLALLMESKLIELHGNLQRLNRILLSAQDR
;
A
#
# COMPACT_ATOMS: atom_id res chain seq x y z
N MET A 1 49.32 -6.97 29.61
CA MET A 1 47.96 -7.03 30.18
C MET A 1 46.98 -6.62 29.08
N ALA A 2 46.39 -7.60 28.37
CA ALA A 2 45.51 -7.34 27.24
C ALA A 2 44.08 -7.06 27.73
N HIS A 3 43.60 -5.82 27.54
CA HIS A 3 42.22 -5.47 27.83
C HIS A 3 41.29 -6.05 26.76
N ARG A 4 40.63 -7.16 27.13
CA ARG A 4 39.58 -7.79 26.34
C ARG A 4 38.32 -6.92 26.45
N TYR A 5 38.07 -6.09 25.44
CA TYR A 5 36.80 -5.40 25.31
C TYR A 5 35.68 -6.44 25.19
N ARG A 6 34.84 -6.56 26.22
CA ARG A 6 33.56 -7.25 26.12
C ARG A 6 32.65 -6.40 25.24
N ILE A 7 32.48 -6.79 23.98
CA ILE A 7 31.35 -6.32 23.18
C ILE A 7 30.12 -6.98 23.79
N THR A 8 29.45 -6.28 24.69
CA THR A 8 28.07 -6.60 25.05
C THR A 8 27.23 -6.20 23.85
N THR A 9 26.86 -7.16 23.01
CA THR A 9 25.79 -6.95 22.05
C THR A 9 24.53 -6.57 22.84
N PRO A 10 23.91 -5.41 22.58
CA PRO A 10 22.58 -5.18 23.13
C PRO A 10 21.66 -6.15 22.41
N SER A 11 21.35 -7.26 23.08
CA SER A 11 20.19 -8.09 22.77
C SER A 11 18.96 -7.22 22.97
N LYS A 12 18.62 -6.40 21.97
CA LYS A 12 17.27 -5.88 21.83
C LYS A 12 16.34 -7.09 21.85
N PRO A 13 15.32 -7.14 22.73
CA PRO A 13 14.29 -8.14 22.54
C PRO A 13 13.69 -7.83 21.17
N ALA A 14 13.91 -8.71 20.21
CA ALA A 14 13.18 -8.66 18.96
C ALA A 14 11.71 -8.78 19.37
N GLY A 15 11.00 -7.65 19.36
CA GLY A 15 9.56 -7.65 19.56
C GLY A 15 9.00 -8.66 18.57
N LEU A 16 8.36 -9.70 19.09
CA LEU A 16 7.87 -10.84 18.32
C LEU A 16 7.15 -10.33 17.08
N TRP A 17 7.79 -10.44 15.92
CA TRP A 17 7.11 -10.28 14.65
C TRP A 17 6.05 -11.40 14.59
N ASN A 18 4.78 -11.02 14.73
CA ASN A 18 3.66 -11.93 14.60
C ASN A 18 2.90 -11.52 13.32
N PRO A 19 3.10 -12.24 12.21
CA PRO A 19 2.47 -11.93 10.93
C PRO A 19 0.95 -11.86 11.02
N ASP A 20 0.32 -12.77 11.79
CA ASP A 20 -1.14 -12.85 11.91
C ASP A 20 -1.71 -11.62 12.63
N ARG A 21 -1.01 -11.13 13.66
CA ARG A 21 -1.39 -9.88 14.34
C ARG A 21 -1.29 -8.68 13.41
N GLN A 22 -0.23 -8.59 12.60
CA GLN A 22 -0.08 -7.50 11.66
C GLN A 22 -1.11 -7.54 10.54
N LEU A 23 -1.40 -8.74 10.02
CA LEU A 23 -2.45 -8.93 9.02
C LEU A 23 -3.82 -8.50 9.58
N THR A 24 -4.14 -8.93 10.80
CA THR A 24 -5.39 -8.56 11.46
C THR A 24 -5.50 -7.04 11.65
N ALA A 25 -4.42 -6.39 12.09
CA ALA A 25 -4.38 -4.94 12.24
C ALA A 25 -4.56 -4.22 10.89
N ALA A 26 -3.87 -4.67 9.83
CA ALA A 26 -3.99 -4.09 8.50
C ALA A 26 -5.41 -4.23 7.93
N ILE A 27 -6.06 -5.38 8.15
CA ILE A 27 -7.47 -5.60 7.76
C ILE A 27 -8.39 -4.63 8.52
N ALA A 28 -8.20 -4.47 9.83
CA ALA A 28 -9.02 -3.56 10.63
C ALA A 28 -8.87 -2.10 10.20
N GLU A 29 -7.64 -1.65 9.91
CA GLU A 29 -7.37 -0.30 9.41
C GLU A 29 -8.04 -0.06 8.05
N ARG A 30 -7.96 -1.04 7.14
CA ARG A 30 -8.67 -1.00 5.85
C ARG A 30 -10.17 -0.89 6.05
N ASP A 31 -10.76 -1.70 6.92
CA ASP A 31 -12.20 -1.72 7.13
C ASP A 31 -12.68 -0.36 7.70
N GLN A 32 -11.95 0.20 8.66
CA GLN A 32 -12.21 1.55 9.19
C GLN A 32 -12.05 2.64 8.11
N PHE A 33 -11.10 2.49 7.19
CA PHE A 33 -10.95 3.41 6.06
C PHE A 33 -12.17 3.34 5.13
N LEU A 34 -12.68 2.14 4.83
CA LEU A 34 -13.84 1.93 3.96
C LEU A 34 -15.17 2.35 4.60
N GLU A 35 -15.26 2.36 5.93
CA GLU A 35 -16.38 2.97 6.64
C GLU A 35 -16.40 4.49 6.46
N ARG A 36 -15.23 5.14 6.58
CA ARG A 36 -15.08 6.59 6.40
C ARG A 36 -15.19 7.03 4.94
N HIS A 37 -14.88 6.15 4.01
CA HIS A 37 -14.87 6.43 2.58
C HIS A 37 -15.57 5.33 1.77
N PRO A 38 -16.91 5.23 1.85
CA PRO A 38 -17.68 4.15 1.22
C PRO A 38 -17.50 4.04 -0.29
N GLN A 39 -17.14 5.14 -0.98
CA GLN A 39 -16.89 5.16 -2.41
C GLN A 39 -15.74 4.25 -2.86
N TYR A 40 -14.84 3.86 -1.96
CA TYR A 40 -13.72 2.97 -2.29
C TYR A 40 -14.04 1.48 -2.12
N ARG A 41 -15.25 1.11 -1.69
CA ARG A 41 -15.62 -0.30 -1.50
C ARG A 41 -15.53 -1.12 -2.78
N GLU A 42 -15.95 -0.55 -3.91
CA GLU A 42 -15.86 -1.23 -5.21
C GLU A 42 -14.41 -1.48 -5.61
N LEU A 43 -13.54 -0.49 -5.41
CA LEU A 43 -12.10 -0.63 -5.64
C LEU A 43 -11.48 -1.70 -4.73
N GLN A 44 -11.86 -1.75 -3.45
CA GLN A 44 -11.40 -2.82 -2.56
C GLN A 44 -11.84 -4.20 -3.04
N GLN A 45 -13.10 -4.36 -3.48
CA GLN A 45 -13.58 -5.64 -4.01
C GLN A 45 -12.81 -6.06 -5.26
N GLU A 46 -12.42 -5.11 -6.12
CA GLU A 46 -11.57 -5.38 -7.26
C GLU A 46 -10.19 -5.88 -6.82
N ILE A 47 -9.56 -5.20 -5.86
CA ILE A 47 -8.29 -5.61 -5.24
C ILE A 47 -8.41 -7.04 -4.71
N ASP A 48 -9.44 -7.34 -3.92
CA ASP A 48 -9.63 -8.66 -3.32
C ASP A 48 -9.76 -9.75 -4.40
N ARG A 49 -10.53 -9.51 -5.47
CA ARG A 49 -10.66 -10.45 -6.61
C ARG A 49 -9.36 -10.68 -7.35
N MET A 50 -8.52 -9.65 -7.48
CA MET A 50 -7.20 -9.78 -8.12
C MET A 50 -6.23 -10.58 -7.24
N LEU A 51 -6.23 -10.31 -5.94
CA LEU A 51 -5.35 -10.97 -4.97
C LEU A 51 -5.69 -12.45 -4.75
N ASP A 52 -6.98 -12.79 -4.80
CA ASP A 52 -7.45 -14.18 -4.66
C ASP A 52 -6.87 -15.08 -5.78
N LYS A 53 -6.75 -14.54 -7.00
CA LYS A 53 -6.21 -15.24 -8.17
C LYS A 53 -4.68 -15.34 -8.18
N ALA A 54 -3.96 -14.55 -7.37
CA ALA A 54 -2.51 -14.44 -7.44
C ALA A 54 -1.75 -15.62 -6.79
N GLY A 55 -2.43 -16.38 -5.91
CA GLY A 55 -1.87 -17.58 -5.27
C GLY A 55 -0.84 -17.29 -4.19
N SER A 56 0.40 -16.95 -4.56
CA SER A 56 1.51 -16.71 -3.63
C SER A 56 1.58 -15.26 -3.12
N ALA A 57 2.22 -15.06 -1.97
CA ALA A 57 2.43 -13.72 -1.41
C ALA A 57 3.26 -12.81 -2.32
N GLU A 58 4.29 -13.35 -2.98
CA GLU A 58 5.12 -12.61 -3.94
C GLU A 58 4.30 -12.16 -5.15
N ASN A 59 3.46 -13.04 -5.69
CA ASN A 59 2.57 -12.69 -6.79
C ASN A 59 1.54 -11.64 -6.38
N ARG A 60 0.98 -11.74 -5.16
CA ARG A 60 0.08 -10.72 -4.60
C ARG A 60 0.74 -9.35 -4.56
N MET A 61 2.00 -9.28 -4.12
CA MET A 61 2.77 -8.03 -4.11
C MET A 61 3.02 -7.50 -5.53
N ALA A 62 3.35 -8.37 -6.49
CA ALA A 62 3.52 -7.97 -7.88
C ALA A 62 2.22 -7.43 -8.50
N VAL A 63 1.09 -8.08 -8.23
CA VAL A 63 -0.24 -7.62 -8.67
C VAL A 63 -0.57 -6.25 -8.09
N LEU A 64 -0.31 -6.02 -6.79
CA LEU A 64 -0.53 -4.71 -6.17
C LEU A 64 0.37 -3.63 -6.78
N ALA A 65 1.64 -3.94 -7.03
CA ALA A 65 2.57 -3.00 -7.64
C ALA A 65 2.07 -2.55 -9.03
N LEU A 66 1.68 -3.50 -9.87
CA LEU A 66 1.12 -3.21 -11.20
C LEU A 66 -0.18 -2.42 -11.14
N LEU A 67 -1.06 -2.74 -10.19
CA LEU A 67 -2.30 -2.00 -9.98
C LEU A 67 -2.03 -0.54 -9.60
N MET A 68 -1.12 -0.31 -8.65
CA MET A 68 -0.74 1.04 -8.23
C MET A 68 -0.12 1.83 -9.38
N GLU A 69 0.77 1.22 -10.16
CA GLU A 69 1.37 1.84 -11.33
C GLU A 69 0.30 2.24 -12.37
N SER A 70 -0.62 1.32 -12.69
CA SER A 70 -1.73 1.58 -13.59
C SER A 70 -2.60 2.76 -13.12
N LYS A 71 -2.95 2.81 -11.83
CA LYS A 71 -3.74 3.91 -11.26
C LYS A 71 -2.98 5.24 -11.26
N LEU A 72 -1.67 5.24 -11.04
CA LEU A 72 -0.86 6.44 -11.17
C LEU A 72 -0.85 7.00 -12.60
N ILE A 73 -0.77 6.12 -13.61
CA ILE A 73 -0.85 6.51 -15.02
C ILE A 73 -2.22 7.11 -15.33
N GLU A 74 -3.31 6.48 -14.89
CA GLU A 74 -4.67 7.00 -15.06
C GLU A 74 -4.84 8.39 -14.42
N LEU A 75 -4.39 8.56 -13.17
CA LEU A 75 -4.45 9.83 -12.46
C LEU A 75 -3.62 10.91 -13.17
N HIS A 76 -2.43 10.56 -13.64
CA HIS A 76 -1.59 11.49 -14.40
C HIS A 76 -2.30 11.95 -15.68
N GLY A 77 -2.89 11.03 -16.44
CA GLY A 77 -3.68 11.36 -17.64
C GLY A 77 -4.88 12.26 -17.35
N ASN A 78 -5.61 11.97 -16.26
CA ASN A 78 -6.75 12.78 -15.82
C ASN A 78 -6.32 14.21 -15.43
N LEU A 79 -5.19 14.35 -14.71
CA LEU A 79 -4.65 15.65 -14.35
C LEU A 79 -4.19 16.46 -15.58
N GLN A 80 -3.52 15.82 -16.54
CA GLN A 80 -3.16 16.47 -17.81
C GLN A 80 -4.40 16.97 -18.56
N ARG A 81 -5.47 16.16 -18.59
CA ARG A 81 -6.73 16.54 -19.24
C ARG A 81 -7.39 17.72 -18.54
N LEU A 82 -7.47 17.69 -17.21
CA LEU A 82 -8.01 18.80 -16.41
C LEU A 82 -7.20 20.09 -16.62
N ASN A 83 -5.87 20.00 -16.63
CA ASN A 83 -5.01 21.16 -16.87
C ASN A 83 -5.25 21.79 -18.25
N ARG A 84 -5.39 20.98 -19.31
CA ARG A 84 -5.74 21.49 -20.65
C ARG A 84 -7.09 22.20 -20.67
N ILE A 85 -8.09 21.65 -19.97
CA ILE A 85 -9.41 22.27 -19.86
C ILE A 85 -9.31 23.64 -19.17
N LEU A 86 -8.59 23.72 -18.04
CA LEU A 86 -8.40 24.95 -17.29
C LEU A 86 -7.72 26.04 -18.13
N LEU A 87 -6.63 25.71 -18.82
CA LEU A 87 -5.93 26.65 -19.70
C LEU A 87 -6.87 27.14 -20.82
N SER A 88 -7.60 26.23 -21.46
CA SER A 88 -8.54 26.60 -22.54
C SER A 88 -9.75 27.43 -22.07
N ALA A 89 -10.08 27.36 -20.77
CA ALA A 89 -11.15 28.15 -20.17
C ALA A 89 -10.68 29.53 -19.71
N GLN A 90 -9.36 29.70 -19.49
CA GLN A 90 -8.74 30.96 -19.10
C GLN A 90 -8.43 31.87 -20.30
N ASP A 91 -8.31 31.29 -21.50
CA ASP A 91 -8.12 32.01 -22.78
C ASP A 91 -9.45 32.49 -23.42
N ARG A 92 -10.57 32.40 -22.69
CA ARG A 92 -11.89 32.92 -23.08
C ARG A 92 -12.30 34.09 -22.19
#